data_AF-A0A5N7C7H5-F1
#
_entry.id   AF-A0A5N7C7H5-F1
#
_cell.length_a   1.000
_cell.length_b   1.000
_cell.length_c   1.000
_cell.angle_alpha   90.00
_cell.angle_beta   90.00
_cell.angle_gamma   90.00
#
_symmetry.space_group_name_H-M   'P 1'
#
loop_
_entity.id
_entity.type
_entity.pdbx_description
1 polymer ?
#
loop_
_entity_poly.entity_id
_entity_poly.type
_entity_poly.pdbx_seq_one_letter_code
_entity_poly.pdbx_strand_id
1 'polypeptide(L)'
;MATLVKLRAGRYVTESASIQNGFVNEAKAFAESKNYTLCGLFQPYPSAFGKIGTEKGGNVLGLDESDDNHILYMIDFSWEDGADTKFFNGLGYRMLHEVEAFAKKVHADYRYIYLNYAAPGQDPLRSYGEDNLRELARVAKKYDPDAVFQGQVPGGFKVSQA
;
A
#
# COMPACT_ATOMS: atom_id res chain seq x y z
N MET A 1 -0.65 5.74 2.86
CA MET A 1 -0.01 4.40 2.78
C MET A 1 -1.07 3.34 2.68
N ALA A 2 -0.81 2.20 2.03
CA ALA A 2 -1.85 1.20 1.81
C ALA A 2 -1.32 -0.24 1.84
N THR A 3 -2.22 -1.18 2.11
CA THR A 3 -1.99 -2.62 2.03
C THR A 3 -3.20 -3.33 1.43
N LEU A 4 -2.97 -4.44 0.72
CA LEU A 4 -4.03 -5.26 0.14
C LEU A 4 -4.19 -6.54 0.96
N VAL A 5 -5.43 -6.89 1.30
CA VAL A 5 -5.72 -8.12 2.05
C VAL A 5 -6.84 -8.93 1.43
N LYS A 6 -6.79 -10.24 1.59
CA LYS A 6 -7.81 -11.18 1.14
C LYS A 6 -9.09 -11.02 1.96
N LEU A 7 -10.21 -10.89 1.26
CA LEU A 7 -11.58 -10.87 1.78
C LEU A 7 -12.05 -12.29 2.16
N ARG A 8 -11.26 -12.98 2.99
CA ARG A 8 -11.67 -14.20 3.72
C ARG A 8 -11.75 -13.96 5.22
N ALA A 9 -11.16 -12.87 5.69
CA ALA A 9 -11.18 -12.46 7.09
C ALA A 9 -12.37 -11.53 7.35
N GLY A 10 -13.53 -12.08 7.70
CA GLY A 10 -14.71 -11.30 8.12
C GLY A 10 -14.45 -10.34 9.29
N ARG A 11 -13.31 -10.49 9.98
CA ARG A 11 -12.85 -9.63 11.07
C ARG A 11 -11.84 -8.56 10.65
N TYR A 12 -11.31 -8.56 9.42
CA TYR A 12 -10.25 -7.62 9.03
C TYR A 12 -10.71 -6.17 9.07
N VAL A 13 -11.90 -5.87 8.52
CA VAL A 13 -12.43 -4.51 8.52
C VAL A 13 -12.68 -4.02 9.95
N THR A 14 -13.31 -4.85 10.79
CA THR A 14 -13.59 -4.51 12.19
C THR A 14 -12.32 -4.35 13.02
N GLU A 15 -11.32 -5.22 12.81
CA GLU A 15 -10.05 -5.14 13.54
C GLU A 15 -9.24 -3.92 13.10
N SER A 16 -9.15 -3.65 11.79
CA SER A 16 -8.45 -2.48 11.27
C SER A 16 -9.08 -1.18 11.76
N ALA A 17 -10.42 -1.13 11.86
CA ALA A 17 -11.13 -0.01 12.46
C ALA A 17 -10.87 0.10 13.97
N SER A 18 -10.78 -1.01 14.70
CA SER A 18 -10.43 -1.03 16.13
C SER A 18 -9.00 -0.50 16.36
N ILE A 19 -8.04 -0.98 15.57
CA ILE A 19 -6.65 -0.50 15.56
C ILE A 19 -6.65 1.01 15.29
N GLN A 20 -7.32 1.47 14.23
CA GLN A 20 -7.43 2.89 13.89
C GLN A 20 -7.98 3.73 15.05
N ASN A 21 -9.01 3.25 15.76
CA ASN A 21 -9.57 3.95 16.91
C ASN A 21 -8.54 4.10 18.05
N GLY A 22 -7.66 3.12 18.25
CA GLY A 22 -6.53 3.23 19.18
C GLY A 22 -5.59 4.38 18.79
N PHE A 23 -5.19 4.45 17.52
CA PHE A 23 -4.35 5.52 17.00
C PHE A 23 -5.03 6.90 17.00
N VAL A 24 -6.35 6.96 16.80
CA VAL A 24 -7.14 8.20 16.97
C VAL A 24 -7.09 8.68 18.42
N ASN A 25 -7.18 7.79 19.40
CA ASN A 25 -7.07 8.17 20.81
C ASN A 25 -5.65 8.64 21.16
N GLU A 26 -4.63 8.00 20.59
CA GLU A 26 -3.24 8.45 20.74
C GLU A 26 -3.04 9.86 20.13
N ALA A 27 -3.55 10.11 18.92
CA ALA A 27 -3.49 11.43 18.30
C ALA A 27 -4.18 12.50 19.16
N LYS A 28 -5.35 12.19 19.76
CA LYS A 28 -6.04 13.11 20.69
C LYS A 28 -5.23 13.45 21.93
N ALA A 29 -4.40 12.52 22.42
CA ALA A 29 -3.63 12.71 23.63
C ALA A 29 -2.33 13.49 23.40
N PHE A 30 -1.73 13.38 22.21
CA PHE A 30 -0.35 13.80 21.98
C PHE A 30 -0.13 14.76 20.80
N ALA A 31 -1.09 14.94 19.89
CA ALA A 31 -0.92 15.88 18.78
C ALA A 31 -0.92 17.34 19.28
N GLU A 32 -0.03 18.15 18.72
CA GLU A 32 -0.01 19.60 18.95
C GLU A 32 -1.07 20.33 18.10
N SER A 33 -1.36 19.77 16.91
CA SER A 33 -2.37 20.26 15.96
C SER A 33 -3.76 20.22 16.57
N LYS A 34 -4.47 21.35 16.47
CA LYS A 34 -5.88 21.45 16.87
C LYS A 34 -6.83 20.81 15.86
N ASN A 35 -6.44 20.84 14.58
CA ASN A 35 -7.19 20.26 13.47
C ASN A 35 -6.32 19.20 12.78
N TYR A 36 -6.83 17.98 12.71
CA TYR A 36 -6.23 16.88 11.96
C TYR A 36 -7.30 15.88 11.56
N THR A 37 -7.01 15.10 10.52
CA THR A 37 -7.87 14.01 10.04
C THR A 37 -7.07 12.72 9.99
N LEU A 38 -7.62 11.65 10.57
CA LEU A 38 -7.12 10.29 10.37
C LEU A 38 -8.16 9.52 9.57
N CYS A 39 -7.91 9.33 8.27
CA CYS A 39 -8.81 8.66 7.36
C CYS A 39 -8.36 7.21 7.09
N GLY A 40 -9.31 6.29 7.14
CA GLY A 40 -9.13 4.89 6.75
C GLY A 40 -10.16 4.53 5.70
N LEU A 41 -9.72 4.08 4.52
CA LEU A 41 -10.60 3.74 3.41
C LEU A 41 -10.48 2.26 3.06
N PHE A 42 -11.60 1.56 3.15
CA PHE A 42 -11.74 0.18 2.69
C PHE A 42 -12.32 0.18 1.27
N GLN A 43 -11.49 -0.16 0.29
CA GLN A 43 -11.87 -0.17 -1.11
C GLN A 43 -11.99 -1.62 -1.60
N PRO A 44 -13.16 -2.07 -2.07
CA PRO A 44 -13.31 -3.39 -2.66
C PRO A 44 -12.35 -3.55 -3.84
N TYR A 45 -11.63 -4.67 -3.86
CA TYR A 45 -10.65 -4.99 -4.90
C TYR A 45 -10.89 -6.43 -5.39
N PRO A 46 -11.91 -6.67 -6.23
CA PRO A 46 -12.36 -8.01 -6.59
C PRO A 46 -11.35 -8.79 -7.42
N SER A 47 -11.33 -10.13 -7.30
CA SER A 47 -10.47 -11.00 -8.15
C SER A 47 -10.77 -10.88 -9.63
N ALA A 48 -11.96 -10.38 -9.98
CA ALA A 48 -12.33 -10.09 -11.36
C ALA A 48 -11.31 -9.17 -12.07
N PHE A 49 -10.63 -8.26 -11.37
CA PHE A 49 -9.62 -7.39 -11.97
C PHE A 49 -8.42 -8.19 -12.51
N GLY A 50 -7.95 -9.20 -11.77
CA GLY A 50 -6.90 -10.12 -12.23
C GLY A 50 -7.38 -10.95 -13.43
N LYS A 51 -8.57 -11.54 -13.32
CA LYS A 51 -9.16 -12.39 -14.38
C LYS A 51 -9.34 -11.64 -15.69
N ILE A 52 -9.96 -10.46 -15.65
CA ILE A 52 -10.14 -9.59 -16.83
C ILE A 52 -8.78 -9.16 -17.39
N GLY A 53 -7.80 -8.91 -16.52
CA GLY A 53 -6.42 -8.63 -16.93
C GLY A 53 -5.86 -9.74 -17.81
N THR A 54 -5.90 -10.98 -17.33
CA THR A 54 -5.44 -12.18 -18.06
C THR A 54 -6.19 -12.37 -19.38
N GLU A 55 -7.53 -12.25 -19.37
CA GLU A 55 -8.37 -12.35 -20.58
C GLU A 55 -8.03 -11.29 -21.65
N LYS A 56 -7.52 -10.13 -21.23
CA LYS A 56 -7.16 -9.00 -22.11
C LYS A 56 -5.66 -8.94 -22.45
N GLY A 57 -4.91 -10.02 -22.22
CA GLY A 57 -3.50 -10.13 -22.60
C GLY A 57 -2.50 -10.00 -21.45
N GLY A 58 -2.98 -9.95 -20.20
CA GLY A 58 -2.16 -9.90 -19.00
C GLY A 58 -1.63 -8.50 -18.66
N ASN A 59 -1.05 -8.37 -17.47
CA ASN A 59 -0.34 -7.18 -17.01
C ASN A 59 0.67 -7.55 -15.91
N VAL A 60 1.43 -6.57 -15.45
CA VAL A 60 2.53 -6.77 -14.48
C VAL A 60 2.09 -6.64 -13.02
N LEU A 61 0.79 -6.56 -12.69
CA LEU A 61 0.37 -6.25 -11.31
C LEU A 61 0.39 -7.47 -10.39
N GLY A 62 0.48 -8.70 -10.92
CA GLY A 62 0.47 -9.93 -10.12
C GLY A 62 -0.84 -10.19 -9.38
N LEU A 63 -1.95 -9.62 -9.86
CA LEU A 63 -3.29 -9.76 -9.28
C LEU A 63 -4.00 -11.04 -9.73
N ASP A 64 -3.53 -11.65 -10.82
CA ASP A 64 -4.00 -12.90 -11.41
C ASP A 64 -3.57 -14.15 -10.62
N GLU A 65 -2.66 -13.99 -9.65
CA GLU A 65 -2.18 -15.09 -8.81
C GLU A 65 -3.12 -15.48 -7.65
N SER A 66 -4.27 -14.82 -7.54
CA SER A 66 -5.25 -15.06 -6.48
C SER A 66 -6.67 -15.01 -7.01
N ASP A 67 -7.44 -16.06 -6.70
CA ASP A 67 -8.88 -16.09 -6.94
C ASP A 67 -9.70 -15.33 -5.89
N ASP A 68 -9.04 -14.82 -4.85
CA ASP A 68 -9.71 -14.14 -3.73
C ASP A 68 -10.18 -12.75 -4.09
N ASN A 69 -11.35 -12.37 -3.59
CA ASN A 69 -11.67 -10.96 -3.47
C ASN A 69 -10.73 -10.35 -2.44
N HIS A 70 -10.36 -9.09 -2.63
CA HIS A 70 -9.49 -8.37 -1.71
C HIS A 70 -10.15 -7.06 -1.25
N ILE A 71 -9.58 -6.48 -0.19
CA ILE A 71 -9.83 -5.10 0.20
C ILE A 71 -8.50 -4.37 0.18
N LEU A 72 -8.45 -3.26 -0.54
CA LEU A 72 -7.37 -2.28 -0.43
C LEU A 72 -7.69 -1.37 0.74
N TYR A 73 -6.89 -1.46 1.80
CA TYR A 73 -6.99 -0.57 2.94
C TYR A 73 -5.97 0.55 2.80
N MET A 74 -6.46 1.79 2.72
CA MET A 74 -5.65 2.99 2.66
C MET A 74 -5.77 3.78 3.96
N ILE A 75 -4.63 4.21 4.48
CA ILE A 75 -4.50 5.13 5.60
C ILE A 75 -4.00 6.46 5.04
N ASP A 76 -4.76 7.53 5.29
CA ASP A 76 -4.45 8.89 4.84
C ASP A 76 -4.69 9.89 5.96
N PHE A 77 -3.63 10.60 6.35
CA PHE A 77 -3.62 11.51 7.48
C PHE A 77 -3.32 12.93 7.01
N SER A 78 -4.00 13.91 7.59
CA SER A 78 -3.72 15.32 7.39
C SER A 78 -3.72 16.06 8.71
N TRP A 79 -2.91 17.10 8.82
CA TRP A 79 -2.74 17.90 10.03
C TRP A 79 -2.31 19.31 9.64
N GLU A 80 -2.52 20.26 10.55
CA GLU A 80 -2.27 21.68 10.32
C GLU A 80 -0.82 22.09 10.60
N ASP A 81 -0.23 21.59 11.70
CA ASP A 81 1.08 22.06 12.18
C ASP A 81 2.23 21.15 11.75
N GLY A 82 3.25 21.74 11.11
CA GLY A 82 4.48 21.04 10.73
C GLY A 82 5.22 20.39 11.91
N ALA A 83 5.04 20.88 13.15
CA ALA A 83 5.61 20.30 14.37
C ALA A 83 5.22 18.82 14.56
N ASP A 84 3.99 18.45 14.15
CA ASP A 84 3.51 17.07 14.27
C ASP A 84 3.96 16.16 13.13
N THR A 85 4.72 16.64 12.15
CA THR A 85 5.09 15.84 10.97
C THR A 85 5.73 14.51 11.35
N LYS A 86 6.66 14.52 12.31
CA LYS A 86 7.31 13.29 12.78
C LYS A 86 6.32 12.40 13.53
N PHE A 87 5.44 12.99 14.32
CA PHE A 87 4.43 12.28 15.10
C PHE A 87 3.43 11.56 14.19
N PHE A 88 2.74 12.27 13.29
CA PHE A 88 1.72 11.66 12.42
C PHE A 88 2.30 10.66 11.41
N ASN A 89 3.50 10.91 10.86
CA ASN A 89 4.15 9.92 10.01
C ASN A 89 4.46 8.63 10.80
N GLY A 90 5.04 8.77 12.00
CA GLY A 90 5.33 7.62 12.87
C GLY A 90 4.07 6.88 13.32
N LEU A 91 2.99 7.61 13.60
CA LEU A 91 1.66 7.09 13.90
C LEU A 91 1.14 6.23 12.74
N GLY A 92 1.21 6.76 11.51
CA GLY A 92 0.75 6.08 10.30
C GLY A 92 1.52 4.78 10.03
N TYR A 93 2.85 4.80 10.09
CA TYR A 93 3.66 3.59 9.87
C TYR A 93 3.41 2.51 10.92
N ARG A 94 3.26 2.87 12.20
CA ARG A 94 2.89 1.91 13.24
C ARG A 94 1.52 1.31 13.00
N MET A 95 0.55 2.15 12.64
CA MET A 95 -0.80 1.69 12.35
C MET A 95 -0.83 0.71 11.17
N LEU A 96 -0.13 1.03 10.07
CA LEU A 96 -0.01 0.12 8.93
C LEU A 96 0.63 -1.20 9.34
N HIS A 97 1.73 -1.14 10.11
CA HIS A 97 2.42 -2.34 10.58
C HIS A 97 1.53 -3.23 11.46
N GLU A 98 0.73 -2.66 12.37
CA GLU A 98 -0.21 -3.44 13.19
C GLU A 98 -1.29 -4.12 12.34
N VAL A 99 -1.83 -3.41 11.34
CA VAL A 99 -2.82 -3.97 10.41
C VAL A 99 -2.23 -5.08 9.55
N GLU A 100 -1.01 -4.89 9.03
CA GLU A 100 -0.29 -5.92 8.26
C GLU A 100 0.07 -7.14 9.12
N ALA A 101 0.48 -6.93 10.38
CA ALA A 101 0.74 -8.01 11.32
C ALA A 101 -0.53 -8.81 11.62
N PHE A 102 -1.66 -8.14 11.79
CA PHE A 102 -2.94 -8.82 11.95
C PHE A 102 -3.33 -9.61 10.69
N ALA A 103 -3.18 -9.03 9.49
CA ALA A 103 -3.46 -9.71 8.23
C ALA A 103 -2.65 -11.01 8.10
N LYS A 104 -1.35 -10.96 8.40
CA LYS A 104 -0.46 -12.14 8.43
C LYS A 104 -0.91 -13.17 9.45
N LYS A 105 -1.26 -12.74 10.67
CA LYS A 105 -1.74 -13.62 11.76
C LYS A 105 -2.99 -14.40 11.37
N VAL A 106 -3.87 -13.82 10.54
CA VAL A 106 -5.10 -14.48 10.06
C VAL A 106 -4.96 -15.07 8.66
N HIS A 107 -3.74 -15.13 8.12
CA HIS A 107 -3.42 -15.65 6.78
C HIS A 107 -4.23 -14.97 5.66
N ALA A 108 -4.54 -13.69 5.83
CA ALA A 108 -5.26 -12.86 4.86
C ALA A 108 -4.33 -11.85 4.17
N ASP A 109 -3.04 -11.84 4.47
CA ASP A 109 -2.09 -10.98 3.79
C ASP A 109 -1.98 -11.31 2.29
N TYR A 110 -1.75 -10.27 1.51
CA TYR A 110 -1.43 -10.37 0.09
C TYR A 110 -0.32 -9.37 -0.22
N ARG A 111 0.67 -9.80 -1.00
CA ARG A 111 1.91 -9.02 -1.16
C ARG A 111 1.71 -7.72 -1.93
N TYR A 112 0.69 -7.62 -2.79
CA TYR A 112 0.48 -6.47 -3.68
C TYR A 112 0.29 -5.17 -2.90
N ILE A 113 1.01 -4.13 -3.34
CA ILE A 113 0.89 -2.77 -2.83
C ILE A 113 0.52 -1.87 -4.01
N TYR A 114 -0.56 -1.12 -3.87
CA TYR A 114 -0.98 -0.20 -4.91
C TYR A 114 -0.05 1.01 -4.96
N LEU A 115 0.75 1.11 -6.03
CA LEU A 115 1.81 2.09 -6.19
C LEU A 115 1.37 3.54 -5.94
N ASN A 116 0.16 3.92 -6.35
CA ASN A 116 -0.35 5.28 -6.18
C ASN A 116 -0.59 5.67 -4.71
N TYR A 117 -0.71 4.71 -3.79
CA TYR A 117 -0.91 4.95 -2.36
C TYR A 117 0.27 4.46 -1.50
N ALA A 118 1.35 4.00 -2.12
CA ALA A 118 2.52 3.51 -1.42
C ALA A 118 3.28 4.67 -0.74
N ALA A 119 3.65 4.47 0.53
CA ALA A 119 4.45 5.43 1.27
C ALA A 119 5.96 5.21 1.09
N PRO A 120 6.80 6.22 1.43
CA PRO A 120 8.23 6.01 1.58
C PRO A 120 8.52 4.80 2.49
N GLY A 121 9.32 3.85 2.01
CA GLY A 121 9.64 2.61 2.74
C GLY A 121 8.78 1.39 2.38
N GLN A 122 7.73 1.56 1.57
CA GLN A 122 7.11 0.44 0.85
C GLN A 122 7.80 0.21 -0.49
N ASP A 123 7.70 -1.03 -1.01
CA ASP A 123 8.21 -1.39 -2.33
C ASP A 123 7.07 -1.93 -3.21
N PRO A 124 6.30 -1.04 -3.87
CA PRO A 124 5.19 -1.46 -4.69
C PRO A 124 5.63 -2.18 -5.97
N LEU A 125 6.81 -1.91 -6.51
CA LEU A 125 7.26 -2.56 -7.75
C LEU A 125 7.64 -4.02 -7.50
N ARG A 126 8.34 -4.32 -6.40
CA ARG A 126 8.61 -5.71 -6.00
C ARG A 126 7.34 -6.45 -5.57
N SER A 127 6.35 -5.73 -5.04
CA SER A 127 5.05 -6.29 -4.63
C SER A 127 4.33 -7.05 -5.76
N TYR A 128 4.62 -6.69 -7.00
CA TYR A 128 4.06 -7.29 -8.21
C TYR A 128 4.54 -8.71 -8.49
N GLY A 129 5.59 -9.17 -7.80
CA GLY A 129 6.23 -10.47 -8.00
C GLY A 129 7.51 -10.37 -8.81
N GLU A 130 8.46 -11.26 -8.52
CA GLU A 130 9.81 -11.23 -9.08
C GLU A 130 9.83 -11.32 -10.61
N ASP A 131 8.94 -12.10 -11.20
CA ASP A 131 8.86 -12.28 -12.66
C ASP A 131 8.41 -10.98 -13.35
N ASN A 132 7.39 -10.32 -12.78
CA ASN A 132 6.89 -9.03 -13.24
C ASN A 132 7.92 -7.92 -13.04
N LEU A 133 8.65 -7.93 -11.92
CA LEU A 133 9.73 -6.98 -11.67
C LEU A 133 10.87 -7.14 -12.70
N ARG A 134 11.25 -8.38 -13.05
CA ARG A 134 12.24 -8.63 -14.09
C ARG A 134 11.77 -8.14 -15.47
N GLU A 135 10.49 -8.32 -15.78
CA GLU A 135 9.92 -7.79 -17.03
C GLU A 135 9.93 -6.25 -17.06
N LEU A 136 9.55 -5.60 -15.95
CA LEU A 136 9.67 -4.15 -15.80
C LEU A 136 11.12 -3.67 -15.99
N ALA A 137 12.10 -4.36 -15.42
CA ALA A 137 13.51 -4.03 -15.57
C ALA A 137 13.98 -4.18 -17.03
N ARG A 138 13.53 -5.24 -17.71
CA ARG A 138 13.81 -5.47 -19.13
C ARG A 138 13.23 -4.37 -20.01
N VAL A 139 11.97 -3.98 -19.77
CA VAL A 139 11.29 -2.90 -20.50
C VAL A 139 11.96 -1.56 -20.25
N ALA A 140 12.30 -1.24 -19.00
CA ALA A 140 13.03 -0.02 -18.65
C ALA A 140 14.36 0.06 -19.41
N LYS A 141 15.17 -1.01 -19.41
CA LYS A 141 16.44 -1.05 -20.15
C LYS A 141 16.26 -0.89 -21.66
N LYS A 142 15.18 -1.44 -22.23
CA LYS A 142 14.92 -1.39 -23.67
C LYS A 142 14.53 0.02 -24.14
N TYR A 143 13.70 0.72 -23.37
CA TYR A 143 13.08 1.98 -23.80
C TYR A 143 13.65 3.23 -23.12
N ASP A 144 14.38 3.07 -22.02
CA ASP A 144 15.12 4.12 -21.33
C ASP A 144 16.59 3.68 -21.13
N PRO A 145 17.35 3.49 -22.22
CA PRO A 145 18.73 2.97 -22.14
C PRO A 145 19.68 3.88 -21.37
N ASP A 146 19.41 5.19 -21.35
CA ASP A 146 20.18 6.19 -20.60
C ASP A 146 19.68 6.36 -19.15
N ALA A 147 18.69 5.55 -18.74
CA ALA A 147 18.14 5.50 -17.38
C ALA A 147 17.64 6.86 -16.86
N VAL A 148 17.11 7.71 -17.74
CA VAL A 148 16.63 9.05 -17.41
C VAL A 148 15.52 8.99 -16.36
N PHE A 149 14.56 8.08 -16.49
CA PHE A 149 13.46 7.94 -15.54
C PHE A 149 13.86 7.22 -14.25
N GLN A 150 14.97 6.46 -14.29
CA GLN A 150 15.53 5.79 -13.13
C GLN A 150 16.38 6.74 -12.27
N GLY A 151 17.12 7.67 -12.88
CA GLY A 151 18.09 8.51 -12.18
C GLY A 151 17.81 10.02 -12.17
N GLN A 152 17.27 10.59 -13.25
CA GLN A 152 17.13 12.05 -13.37
C GLN A 152 15.76 12.57 -12.90
N VAL A 153 14.72 11.74 -12.96
CA VAL A 153 13.38 12.14 -12.47
C VAL A 153 13.32 12.00 -10.95
N PRO A 154 13.12 13.08 -10.19
CA PRO A 154 13.01 13.03 -8.74
C PRO A 154 11.72 12.33 -8.29
N GLY A 155 11.79 11.64 -7.15
CA GLY A 155 10.64 10.95 -6.55
C GLY A 155 10.15 9.73 -7.35
N GLY A 156 9.00 9.21 -6.93
CA GLY A 156 8.42 7.97 -7.45
C GLY A 156 9.26 6.73 -7.11
N PHE A 157 8.70 5.56 -7.40
CA PHE A 157 9.38 4.27 -7.22
C PHE A 157 10.17 3.93 -8.48
N LYS A 158 11.43 3.51 -8.31
CA LYS A 158 12.33 3.16 -9.41
C LYS A 158 12.49 1.66 -9.49
N VAL A 159 12.40 1.11 -10.70
CA VAL A 159 12.63 -0.32 -10.94
C VAL A 159 14.06 -0.72 -10.56
N SER A 160 15.02 0.19 -10.75
CA SER A 160 16.43 0.01 -10.35
C SER A 160 16.68 0.03 -8.83
N GLN A 161 15.70 0.46 -8.03
CA GLN A 161 15.78 0.54 -6.56
C GLN A 161 14.82 -0.44 -5.87
N ALA A 162 14.03 -1.15 -6.67
CA ALA A 162 13.07 -2.15 -6.22
C ALA A 162 13.74 -3.52 -6.01
#